data_AF-A0AAE3CYW0-F1
#
_entry.id   AF-A0AAE3CYW0-F1
#
_cell.length_a   1.000
_cell.length_b   1.000
_cell.length_c   1.000
_cell.angle_alpha   90.00
_cell.angle_beta   90.00
_cell.angle_gamma   90.00
#
_symmetry.space_group_name_H-M   'P 1'
#
loop_
_entity.id
_entity.type
_entity.pdbx_description
1 polymer ?
#
loop_
_entity_poly.entity_id
_entity_poly.type
_entity_poly.pdbx_seq_one_letter_code
_entity_poly.pdbx_strand_id
1 'polypeptide(L)'
;DRESLLYFNVLGIPPQGKEANAVQFTIQSRLKLFYRPKGIDYTVSAEKDFQRDLKVTKQGGQITLSNPTPFNIVITNINVDQSKDKDFPEVLVAPFSDSTVTLKNPAWNSFEVAYIDDFGGLKFNKYQCAAAQPCQLLPQAK
;
A
#
# COMPACT_ATOMS: atom_id res chain seq x y z
N ASP A 1 -16.16 4.40 -12.91
CA ASP A 1 -16.66 3.93 -11.61
C ASP A 1 -15.54 3.74 -10.57
N ARG A 2 -14.26 3.75 -10.97
CA ARG A 2 -13.12 3.50 -10.09
C ARG A 2 -11.92 4.40 -10.42
N GLU A 3 -10.95 4.44 -9.52
CA GLU A 3 -9.69 5.12 -9.76
C GLU A 3 -8.87 4.49 -10.90
N SER A 4 -8.03 5.31 -11.52
CA SER A 4 -7.03 4.86 -12.50
C SER A 4 -5.63 5.25 -12.05
N LEU A 5 -4.66 4.35 -12.21
CA LEU A 5 -3.25 4.61 -11.91
C LEU A 5 -2.56 5.23 -13.13
N LEU A 6 -1.99 6.40 -12.92
CA LEU A 6 -1.10 7.11 -13.82
C LEU A 6 0.24 7.34 -13.11
N TYR A 7 1.22 7.85 -13.84
CA TYR A 7 2.49 8.27 -13.27
C TYR A 7 2.81 9.71 -13.66
N PHE A 8 3.10 10.54 -12.66
CA PHE A 8 3.65 11.86 -12.88
C PHE A 8 5.17 11.79 -12.82
N ASN A 9 5.83 12.17 -13.90
CA ASN A 9 7.29 12.09 -14.04
C ASN A 9 7.86 13.50 -14.11
N VAL A 10 8.85 13.77 -13.25
CA VAL A 10 9.60 15.03 -13.23
C VAL A 10 11.06 14.70 -13.47
N LEU A 11 11.64 15.25 -14.53
CA LEU A 11 13.05 15.10 -14.88
C LEU A 11 13.74 16.45 -14.70
N GLY A 12 14.66 16.54 -13.74
CA GLY A 12 15.51 17.71 -13.59
C GLY A 12 16.63 17.67 -14.62
N ILE A 13 16.70 18.64 -15.53
CA ILE A 13 17.82 18.75 -16.48
C ILE A 13 18.90 19.62 -15.82
N PRO A 14 20.07 19.06 -15.47
CA PRO A 14 21.07 19.84 -14.79
C PRO A 14 21.80 20.76 -15.80
N PRO A 15 22.23 21.96 -15.39
CA PRO A 15 22.93 22.90 -16.27
C PRO A 15 24.29 22.33 -16.68
N GLN A 16 24.78 22.64 -17.88
CA GLN A 16 26.05 22.10 -18.37
C GLN A 16 27.22 22.44 -17.41
N GLY A 17 27.92 21.40 -16.95
CA GLY A 17 29.11 21.56 -16.10
C GLY A 17 30.27 22.20 -16.87
N LYS A 18 31.01 23.10 -16.22
CA LYS A 18 32.19 23.78 -16.80
C LYS A 18 33.52 23.21 -16.30
N GLU A 19 33.48 22.34 -15.31
CA GLU A 19 34.66 21.77 -14.64
C GLU A 19 35.13 20.48 -15.33
N ALA A 20 36.45 20.33 -15.49
CA ALA A 20 37.04 19.07 -15.92
C ALA A 20 37.04 18.06 -14.76
N ASN A 21 36.67 16.81 -15.04
CA ASN A 21 36.56 15.71 -14.06
C ASN A 21 35.44 15.87 -13.00
N ALA A 22 34.29 16.44 -13.38
CA ALA A 22 33.13 16.54 -12.49
C ALA A 22 32.10 15.40 -12.72
N VAL A 23 31.43 14.99 -11.63
CA VAL A 23 30.26 14.11 -11.67
C VAL A 23 29.00 14.97 -11.63
N GLN A 24 28.09 14.74 -12.58
CA GLN A 24 26.82 15.45 -12.67
C GLN A 24 25.66 14.52 -12.33
N PHE A 25 24.84 14.92 -11.37
CA PHE A 25 23.64 14.19 -10.99
C PHE A 25 22.40 14.79 -11.65
N THR A 26 21.55 13.92 -12.20
CA THR A 26 20.21 14.24 -12.67
C THR A 26 19.22 13.53 -11.77
N ILE A 27 18.24 14.25 -11.24
CA ILE A 27 17.17 13.68 -10.43
C ILE A 27 15.96 13.44 -11.32
N GLN A 28 15.48 12.19 -11.34
CA GLN A 28 14.19 11.84 -11.91
C GLN A 28 13.27 11.37 -10.78
N SER A 29 12.14 12.05 -10.61
CA SER A 29 11.09 11.66 -9.68
C SER A 29 9.92 11.07 -10.46
N ARG A 30 9.44 9.89 -10.04
CA ARG A 30 8.24 9.25 -10.58
C ARG A 30 7.25 9.01 -9.46
N LEU A 31 6.12 9.70 -9.50
CA LEU A 31 5.07 9.64 -8.48
C LEU A 31 3.84 8.91 -9.03
N LYS A 32 3.19 8.11 -8.19
CA LYS A 32 1.87 7.53 -8.50
C LYS A 32 0.84 8.66 -8.52
N LEU A 33 0.07 8.74 -9.59
CA LEU A 33 -1.02 9.71 -9.74
C LEU A 33 -2.33 8.93 -9.87
N PHE A 34 -3.19 9.03 -8.86
CA PHE A 34 -4.49 8.39 -8.86
C PHE A 34 -5.55 9.33 -9.39
N TYR A 35 -6.08 9.06 -10.59
CA TYR A 35 -7.23 9.79 -11.10
C TYR A 35 -8.50 9.26 -10.44
N ARG A 36 -9.22 10.13 -9.72
CA ARG A 36 -10.44 9.81 -8.97
C ARG A 36 -11.66 10.46 -9.63
N PRO A 37 -12.48 9.72 -10.41
CA PRO A 37 -13.69 10.24 -11.01
C PRO A 37 -14.68 10.80 -9.98
N LYS A 38 -15.39 11.89 -10.31
CA LYS A 38 -16.39 12.51 -9.41
C LYS A 38 -17.56 11.58 -9.03
N GLY A 39 -17.87 10.59 -9.88
CA GLY A 39 -19.00 9.67 -9.69
C GLY A 39 -18.69 8.43 -8.85
N ILE A 40 -17.61 8.43 -8.06
CA ILE A 40 -17.36 7.33 -7.11
C ILE A 40 -18.32 7.48 -5.92
N ASP A 41 -19.21 6.51 -5.77
CA ASP A 41 -20.15 6.43 -4.65
C ASP A 41 -19.47 5.77 -3.44
N TYR A 42 -18.60 6.54 -2.76
CA TYR A 42 -17.95 6.12 -1.53
C TYR A 42 -17.74 7.30 -0.60
N THR A 43 -18.28 7.20 0.62
CA THR A 43 -18.11 8.21 1.66
C THR A 43 -16.80 7.97 2.42
N VAL A 44 -15.81 8.82 2.18
CA VAL A 44 -14.60 8.92 3.02
C VAL A 44 -14.91 9.81 4.22
N SER A 45 -14.58 9.36 5.43
CA SER A 45 -14.68 10.16 6.66
C SER A 45 -13.52 9.84 7.60
N ALA A 46 -13.37 10.62 8.67
CA ALA A 46 -12.36 10.33 9.70
C ALA A 46 -12.51 8.93 10.32
N GLU A 47 -13.73 8.36 10.30
CA GLU A 47 -14.06 7.05 10.84
C GLU A 47 -14.11 5.95 9.77
N LYS A 48 -14.22 6.34 8.50
CA LYS A 48 -14.38 5.44 7.35
C LYS A 48 -13.34 5.75 6.28
N ASP A 49 -12.25 4.99 6.33
CA ASP A 49 -11.15 5.05 5.37
C ASP A 49 -11.13 3.78 4.52
N PHE A 50 -10.94 3.90 3.21
CA PHE A 50 -11.11 2.78 2.26
C PHE A 50 -10.07 1.67 2.46
N GLN A 51 -8.91 1.98 3.05
CA GLN A 51 -7.87 1.02 3.41
C GLN A 51 -8.31 0.11 4.57
N ARG A 52 -9.33 0.50 5.35
CA ARG A 52 -9.93 -0.35 6.40
C ARG A 52 -10.91 -1.37 5.83
N ASP A 53 -11.44 -1.15 4.62
CA ASP A 53 -12.30 -2.11 3.92
C ASP A 53 -11.49 -3.22 3.23
N LEU A 54 -10.15 -3.13 3.25
CA LEU A 54 -9.25 -4.17 2.75
C LEU A 54 -9.50 -5.49 3.50
N LYS A 55 -9.80 -6.55 2.75
CA LYS A 55 -9.97 -7.89 3.30
C LYS A 55 -8.66 -8.64 3.19
N VAL A 56 -8.22 -9.23 4.30
CA VAL A 56 -7.00 -10.04 4.33
C VAL A 56 -7.41 -11.48 4.57
N THR A 57 -6.89 -12.42 3.78
CA THR A 57 -7.02 -13.85 4.04
C THR A 57 -5.63 -14.47 4.09
N LYS A 58 -5.47 -15.54 4.85
CA LYS A 58 -4.19 -16.25 4.99
C LYS A 58 -4.39 -17.74 4.76
N GLN A 59 -3.65 -18.31 3.82
CA GLN A 59 -3.70 -19.73 3.48
C GLN A 59 -2.34 -20.21 3.00
N GLY A 60 -1.86 -21.36 3.49
CA GLY A 60 -0.64 -21.99 2.97
C GLY A 60 0.62 -21.13 3.08
N GLY A 61 0.69 -20.22 4.06
CA GLY A 61 1.80 -19.28 4.22
C GLY A 61 1.76 -18.06 3.29
N GLN A 62 0.71 -17.93 2.49
CA GLN A 62 0.43 -16.76 1.68
C GLN A 62 -0.65 -15.90 2.34
N ILE A 63 -0.60 -14.60 2.08
CA ILE A 63 -1.70 -13.68 2.33
C ILE A 63 -2.29 -13.20 1.01
N THR A 64 -3.61 -13.12 0.94
CA THR A 64 -4.32 -12.46 -0.15
C THR A 64 -4.96 -11.18 0.39
N LEU A 65 -4.56 -10.06 -0.21
CA LEU A 65 -5.06 -8.72 0.03
C LEU A 65 -6.15 -8.46 -1.01
N SER A 66 -7.40 -8.43 -0.58
CA SER A 66 -8.57 -8.21 -1.45
C SER A 66 -9.14 -6.82 -1.22
N ASN A 67 -9.17 -6.02 -2.28
CA ASN A 67 -9.62 -4.64 -2.25
C ASN A 67 -11.04 -4.54 -2.84
N PRO A 68 -12.09 -4.47 -2.00
CA PRO A 68 -13.47 -4.33 -2.47
C PRO A 68 -13.84 -2.89 -2.85
N THR A 69 -12.91 -1.94 -2.78
CA THR A 69 -13.17 -0.51 -2.92
C THR A 69 -12.86 0.00 -4.33
N PRO A 70 -13.41 1.16 -4.74
CA PRO A 70 -13.07 1.81 -6.01
C PRO A 70 -11.71 2.53 -6.01
N PHE A 71 -10.90 2.44 -4.96
CA PHE A 71 -9.63 3.15 -4.79
C PHE A 71 -8.43 2.20 -4.90
N ASN A 72 -7.27 2.71 -5.29
CA ASN A 72 -6.02 1.97 -5.22
C ASN A 72 -5.49 1.99 -3.79
N ILE A 73 -5.04 0.84 -3.29
CA ILE A 73 -4.44 0.73 -1.94
C ILE A 73 -2.97 0.37 -2.09
N VAL A 74 -2.07 1.21 -1.58
CA VAL A 74 -0.63 0.96 -1.59
C VAL A 74 -0.22 0.35 -0.26
N ILE A 75 0.14 -0.93 -0.27
CA ILE A 75 0.68 -1.67 0.87
C ILE A 75 2.20 -1.69 0.75
N THR A 76 2.87 -1.26 1.82
CA THR A 76 4.33 -1.15 1.84
C THR A 76 4.98 -2.29 2.60
N ASN A 77 4.31 -2.85 3.61
CA ASN A 77 4.86 -3.91 4.44
C ASN A 77 3.80 -4.63 5.28
N ILE A 78 4.18 -5.77 5.83
CA ILE A 78 3.56 -6.44 6.98
C ILE A 78 4.51 -6.36 8.17
N ASN A 79 4.01 -5.94 9.33
CA ASN A 79 4.80 -5.88 10.56
C ASN A 79 4.27 -6.87 11.61
N VAL A 80 5.19 -7.46 12.38
CA VAL A 80 4.88 -8.27 13.57
C VAL A 80 5.76 -7.80 14.71
N ASP A 81 5.15 -7.54 15.87
CA ASP A 81 5.85 -7.02 17.06
C ASP A 81 6.77 -5.82 16.76
N GLN A 82 6.25 -4.87 15.97
CA GLN A 82 6.95 -3.66 15.49
C GLN A 82 8.15 -3.94 14.56
N SER A 83 8.40 -5.19 14.21
CA SER A 83 9.41 -5.59 13.23
C SER A 83 8.78 -5.75 11.85
N LYS A 84 9.39 -5.09 10.86
CA LYS A 84 9.02 -5.16 9.45
C LYS A 84 9.41 -6.52 8.85
N ASP A 85 8.56 -7.09 8.01
CA ASP A 85 9.01 -8.11 7.07
C ASP A 85 9.88 -7.45 6.00
N LYS A 86 11.19 -7.72 6.04
CA LYS A 86 12.15 -7.04 5.15
C LYS A 86 12.01 -7.48 3.69
N ASP A 87 11.40 -8.64 3.46
CA ASP A 87 11.29 -9.26 2.16
C ASP A 87 9.91 -9.02 1.54
N PHE A 88 9.02 -8.31 2.24
CA PHE A 88 7.69 -7.98 1.73
C PHE A 88 7.80 -6.93 0.60
N PRO A 89 7.30 -7.22 -0.61
CA PRO A 89 7.31 -6.26 -1.71
C PRO A 89 6.27 -5.16 -1.47
N GLU A 90 6.52 -3.96 -2.00
CA GLU A 90 5.42 -3.00 -2.14
C GLU A 90 4.36 -3.59 -3.07
N VAL A 91 3.10 -3.57 -2.63
CA VAL A 91 1.95 -4.07 -3.39
C VAL A 91 0.95 -2.95 -3.60
N LEU A 92 0.60 -2.71 -4.86
CA LEU A 92 -0.54 -1.88 -5.23
C LEU A 92 -1.73 -2.79 -5.49
N VAL A 93 -2.72 -2.76 -4.59
CA VAL A 93 -3.97 -3.51 -4.76
C VAL A 93 -4.95 -2.62 -5.51
N ALA A 94 -5.15 -2.91 -6.79
CA ALA A 94 -6.02 -2.12 -7.65
C ALA A 94 -7.50 -2.21 -7.21
N PRO A 95 -8.37 -1.28 -7.62
CA PRO A 95 -9.79 -1.32 -7.29
C PRO A 95 -10.45 -2.64 -7.70
N PHE A 96 -11.24 -3.23 -6.79
CA PHE A 96 -11.99 -4.46 -7.02
C PHE A 96 -11.11 -5.65 -7.46
N SER A 97 -9.89 -5.74 -6.91
CA SER A 97 -8.92 -6.76 -7.26
C SER A 97 -8.23 -7.34 -6.03
N ASP A 98 -7.54 -8.45 -6.26
CA ASP A 98 -6.79 -9.17 -5.25
C ASP A 98 -5.29 -9.17 -5.57
N SER A 99 -4.46 -9.23 -4.54
CA SER A 99 -3.02 -9.44 -4.67
C SER A 99 -2.53 -10.42 -3.62
N THR A 100 -1.79 -11.43 -4.04
CA THR A 100 -1.29 -12.49 -3.16
C THR A 100 0.21 -12.36 -2.96
N VAL A 101 0.65 -12.46 -1.71
CA VAL A 101 2.07 -12.37 -1.32
C VAL A 101 2.40 -13.54 -0.41
N THR A 102 3.59 -14.11 -0.58
CA THR A 102 4.10 -15.13 0.35
C THR A 102 4.67 -14.46 1.58
N LEU A 103 4.19 -14.84 2.77
CA LEU A 103 4.79 -14.38 4.02
C LEU A 103 6.10 -15.11 4.27
N LYS A 104 7.09 -14.39 4.79
CA LYS A 104 8.32 -15.03 5.26
C LYS A 104 8.07 -16.02 6.39
N ASN A 105 7.22 -15.63 7.35
CA ASN A 105 6.86 -16.49 8.46
C ASN A 105 5.37 -16.84 8.41
N PRO A 106 5.02 -18.06 7.98
CA PRO A 106 3.64 -18.51 7.89
C PRO A 106 2.98 -18.71 9.26
N ALA A 107 3.72 -18.64 10.38
CA ALA A 107 3.16 -18.77 11.74
C ALA A 107 2.51 -17.48 12.25
N TRP A 108 2.74 -16.34 11.61
CA TRP A 108 2.21 -15.05 12.07
C TRP A 108 0.70 -14.94 11.95
N ASN A 109 -0.01 -15.01 13.06
CA ASN A 109 -1.47 -14.91 13.10
C ASN A 109 -1.97 -13.54 13.55
N SER A 110 -1.09 -12.66 14.03
CA SER A 110 -1.40 -11.26 14.33
C SER A 110 -0.33 -10.39 13.69
N PHE A 111 -0.73 -9.41 12.88
CA PHE A 111 0.20 -8.54 12.18
C PHE A 111 -0.45 -7.22 11.77
N GLU A 112 0.37 -6.22 11.49
CA GLU A 112 -0.05 -4.92 10.98
C GLU A 112 0.22 -4.85 9.48
N VAL A 113 -0.79 -4.48 8.71
CA VAL A 113 -0.65 -4.15 7.30
C VAL A 113 -0.34 -2.66 7.21
N ALA A 114 0.85 -2.33 6.71
CA ALA A 114 1.33 -0.96 6.55
C ALA A 114 0.93 -0.40 5.17
N TYR A 115 0.25 0.74 5.14
CA TYR A 115 -0.21 1.39 3.92
C TYR A 115 0.14 2.87 3.88
N ILE A 116 0.12 3.46 2.69
CA ILE A 116 0.30 4.90 2.49
C ILE A 116 -1.07 5.55 2.29
N ASP A 117 -1.36 6.63 3.04
CA ASP A 117 -2.57 7.43 2.88
C ASP A 117 -2.43 8.49 1.75
N ASP A 118 -3.53 9.19 1.43
CA ASP A 118 -3.58 10.21 0.37
C ASP A 118 -2.62 11.40 0.63
N PHE A 119 -2.12 11.57 1.86
CA PHE A 119 -1.16 12.61 2.25
C PHE A 119 0.30 12.12 2.23
N GLY A 120 0.53 10.87 1.84
CA GLY A 120 1.86 10.25 1.86
C GLY A 120 2.28 9.73 3.25
N GLY A 121 1.37 9.73 4.22
CA GLY A 121 1.61 9.23 5.57
C GLY A 121 1.61 7.70 5.62
N LEU A 122 2.55 7.13 6.37
CA LEU A 122 2.58 5.70 6.67
C LEU A 122 1.62 5.38 7.82
N LYS A 123 0.64 4.52 7.57
CA LYS A 123 -0.41 4.11 8.51
C LYS A 123 -0.48 2.59 8.62
N PHE A 124 -1.18 2.10 9.65
CA PHE A 124 -1.22 0.68 9.97
C PHE A 124 -2.64 0.21 10.30
N ASN A 125 -3.03 -0.93 9.75
CA ASN A 125 -4.24 -1.66 10.12
C ASN A 125 -3.84 -3.01 10.71
N LYS A 126 -4.23 -3.29 11.96
CA LYS A 126 -3.88 -4.53 12.65
C LYS A 126 -4.90 -5.62 12.36
N TYR A 127 -4.44 -6.80 11.97
CA TYR A 127 -5.28 -7.95 11.65
C TYR A 127 -4.96 -9.14 12.55
N GLN A 128 -6.00 -9.90 12.89
CA GLN A 128 -5.90 -11.19 13.56
C GLN A 128 -6.48 -12.28 12.65
N CYS A 129 -5.64 -13.22 12.23
CA CYS A 129 -6.03 -14.35 11.41
C CYS A 129 -6.31 -15.59 12.27
N ALA A 130 -7.43 -16.24 12.02
CA ALA A 130 -7.70 -17.61 12.45
C ALA A 130 -7.54 -18.56 11.24
N ALA A 131 -7.39 -19.86 11.49
CA ALA A 131 -7.25 -20.83 10.41
C ALA A 131 -8.49 -20.82 9.48
N ALA A 132 -8.26 -20.67 8.17
CA ALA A 132 -9.26 -20.80 7.10
C ALA A 132 -10.43 -19.77 7.10
N GLN A 133 -10.23 -18.57 7.64
CA GLN A 133 -11.20 -17.46 7.57
C GLN A 133 -10.52 -16.15 7.13
N PRO A 134 -11.29 -15.15 6.65
CA PRO A 134 -10.79 -13.78 6.55
C PRO A 134 -10.24 -13.33 7.89
N CYS A 135 -9.06 -12.72 7.88
CA CYS A 135 -8.46 -12.12 9.06
C CYS A 135 -9.34 -10.96 9.54
N GLN A 136 -9.56 -10.91 10.84
CA GLN A 136 -10.36 -9.89 11.48
C GLN A 136 -9.54 -8.60 11.64
N LEU A 137 -10.03 -7.49 11.09
CA LEU A 137 -9.49 -6.17 11.37
C LEU A 137 -9.74 -5.80 12.84
N LEU A 138 -8.69 -5.43 13.56
CA LEU A 138 -8.78 -4.98 14.95
C LEU A 138 -9.07 -3.47 15.03
N PRO A 139 -9.76 -3.00 16.08
CA PRO A 139 -9.92 -1.57 16.35
C PRO A 139 -8.58 -0.87 16.51
N GLN A 140 -8.48 0.39 16.07
CA GLN A 140 -7.31 1.21 16.42
C GLN A 140 -7.39 1.62 17.89
N ALA A 141 -6.25 1.62 18.58
CA ALA A 141 -6.15 2.21 19.91
C ALA A 141 -6.41 3.72 19.80
N LYS A 142 -7.26 4.25 20.69
CA LYS A 142 -7.51 5.69 20.81
C LYS A 142 -6.27 6.43 21.29
#